data_AF-A0A2S5R9V0-F1
#
_entry.id   AF-A0A2S5R9V0-F1
#
_cell.length_a   1.000
_cell.length_b   1.000
_cell.length_c   1.000
_cell.angle_alpha   90.00
_cell.angle_beta   90.00
_cell.angle_gamma   90.00
#
_symmetry.space_group_name_H-M   'P 1'
#
loop_
_entity.id
_entity.type
_entity.pdbx_description
1 polymer ?
#
loop_
_entity_poly.entity_id
_entity_poly.type
_entity_poly.pdbx_seq_one_letter_code
_entity_poly.pdbx_strand_id
1 'polypeptide(L)'
;MKQILKKNNKKIILGQIESRVNSEKFVIKKFYQNKIEKKQDYIFLLATYRDNCLADLRNKIVDLEKEKEKALTDLEYKFKNLEIFENEFKIKKALIENGEFANFNEKISKINKKIEAKEIKWNKLISKKTLQNKTKISKFNTKQELELHKIDKKSQKINLDLENSIQKLQEMDEEDLKYRENRIQNSKIVIKKKELDQLAQNKAIGPLRFEELREEYNNKIDDLIDKSNSINETKYSKRYSSIIQKDFLFAFSNKSKIVKKGLDTVNAIKLIFIIMIFAIAVGIVEPGFFSTNNWKNIFYLNADIGCMAIGVTIIILTGGIDLSIGSTMAFATAMTAKLILGGLDIGIVLLAVVAFCAASGLISGIFVSILRFPPFIITLILMMIWRGSTQFLLGNVSQAFDSSFLTQLIQTEFLGLSAVVWIMFALAIVTFIILKFTVYGRHVYAIGGNYRSAQLSGIKTKTVLASVYVLAGFCVGIGSIIYNARIQTAAPSAGNAWELDAIACVVLGGTLLTGGKGGIVLTMLGWFTMSVLKNALNLVGLSSDIQLILKGLIIMVAVLTNTEYKIVKKIKLWFIKQYNQLKLFL
;
A
#
# COMPACT_ATOMS: atom_id res chain seq x y z
N MET A 1 -45.55 33.80 1.99
CA MET A 1 -44.09 33.96 2.00
C MET A 1 -43.56 33.30 3.27
N LYS A 2 -42.59 32.42 3.14
CA LYS A 2 -42.02 31.64 4.24
C LYS A 2 -41.29 32.53 5.23
N GLN A 3 -41.08 32.06 6.46
CA GLN A 3 -40.30 32.76 7.48
C GLN A 3 -38.90 32.14 7.63
N ILE A 4 -37.93 32.99 8.00
CA ILE A 4 -36.59 32.52 8.35
C ILE A 4 -36.66 31.90 9.75
N LEU A 5 -36.17 30.67 9.91
CA LEU A 5 -36.19 29.98 11.18
C LEU A 5 -34.99 30.38 12.05
N LYS A 6 -35.26 30.71 13.32
CA LYS A 6 -34.24 30.86 14.37
C LYS A 6 -33.58 29.51 14.61
N LYS A 7 -32.25 29.46 14.49
CA LYS A 7 -31.47 28.24 14.76
C LYS A 7 -31.10 28.20 16.24
N ASN A 8 -31.08 27.00 16.81
CA ASN A 8 -30.68 26.77 18.19
C ASN A 8 -29.22 26.29 18.21
N ASN A 9 -28.27 27.23 18.38
CA ASN A 9 -26.85 26.88 18.36
C ASN A 9 -26.47 25.90 19.47
N LYS A 10 -27.11 25.97 20.64
CA LYS A 10 -26.90 25.02 21.75
C LYS A 10 -27.17 23.57 21.31
N LYS A 11 -28.31 23.32 20.65
CA LYS A 11 -28.67 21.98 20.17
C LYS A 11 -27.69 21.46 19.11
N ILE A 12 -27.29 22.32 18.17
CA ILE A 12 -26.33 21.96 17.10
C ILE A 12 -24.96 21.59 17.70
N ILE A 13 -24.47 22.41 18.64
CA ILE A 13 -23.17 22.18 19.29
C ILE A 13 -23.18 20.91 20.13
N LEU A 14 -24.26 20.65 20.90
CA LEU A 14 -24.40 19.41 21.67
C LEU A 14 -24.37 18.17 20.77
N GLY A 15 -25.05 18.20 19.61
CA GLY A 15 -25.00 17.10 18.64
C GLY A 15 -23.60 16.87 18.06
N GLN A 16 -22.83 17.93 17.82
CA GLN A 16 -21.43 17.82 17.38
C GLN A 16 -20.53 17.20 18.46
N ILE A 17 -20.69 17.60 19.72
CA ILE A 17 -19.97 17.03 20.86
C ILE A 17 -20.30 15.56 21.01
N GLU A 18 -21.58 15.21 21.01
CA GLU A 18 -22.05 13.82 21.15
C GLU A 18 -21.49 12.94 20.04
N SER A 19 -21.58 13.38 18.78
CA SER A 19 -20.99 12.67 17.64
C SER A 19 -19.49 12.45 17.83
N ARG A 20 -18.75 13.47 18.30
CA ARG A 20 -17.31 13.37 18.53
C ARG A 20 -16.97 12.42 19.68
N VAL A 21 -17.67 12.52 20.80
CA VAL A 21 -17.52 11.65 21.98
C VAL A 21 -17.79 10.20 21.60
N ASN A 22 -18.89 9.94 20.88
CA ASN A 22 -19.24 8.61 20.39
C ASN A 22 -18.16 8.04 19.47
N SER A 23 -17.61 8.87 18.57
CA SER A 23 -16.52 8.46 17.68
C SER A 23 -15.24 8.08 18.46
N GLU A 24 -14.85 8.84 19.49
CA GLU A 24 -13.68 8.55 20.32
C GLU A 24 -13.89 7.29 21.17
N LYS A 25 -15.07 7.15 21.80
CA LYS A 25 -15.45 5.95 22.54
C LYS A 25 -15.40 4.71 21.65
N PHE A 26 -15.90 4.80 20.42
CA PHE A 26 -15.83 3.72 19.45
C PHE A 26 -14.39 3.33 19.11
N VAL A 27 -13.51 4.30 18.87
CA VAL A 27 -12.08 4.04 18.58
C VAL A 27 -11.36 3.40 19.77
N ILE A 28 -11.62 3.88 21.00
CA ILE A 28 -11.06 3.30 22.24
C ILE A 28 -11.51 1.85 22.41
N LYS A 29 -12.83 1.60 22.31
CA LYS A 29 -13.41 0.25 22.41
C LYS A 29 -12.78 -0.68 21.38
N LYS A 30 -12.77 -0.27 20.11
CA LYS A 30 -12.18 -1.05 19.01
C LYS A 30 -10.70 -1.34 19.21
N PHE A 31 -9.92 -0.40 19.75
CA PHE A 31 -8.49 -0.59 20.00
C PHE A 31 -8.22 -1.65 21.08
N TYR A 32 -8.91 -1.59 22.21
CA TYR A 32 -8.73 -2.55 23.30
C TYR A 32 -9.35 -3.90 22.97
N GLN A 33 -10.50 -3.93 22.29
CA GLN A 33 -11.10 -5.15 21.75
C GLN A 33 -10.11 -5.91 20.86
N ASN A 34 -9.47 -5.25 19.89
CA ASN A 34 -8.42 -5.87 19.06
C ASN A 34 -7.23 -6.42 19.87
N LYS A 35 -6.92 -5.84 21.03
CA LYS A 35 -5.86 -6.37 21.92
C LYS A 35 -6.32 -7.61 22.68
N ILE A 36 -7.58 -7.65 23.09
CA ILE A 36 -8.21 -8.76 23.80
C ILE A 36 -8.39 -9.95 22.86
N GLU A 37 -8.96 -9.73 21.67
CA GLU A 37 -9.12 -10.74 20.62
C GLU A 37 -7.78 -11.42 20.32
N LYS A 38 -6.70 -10.65 20.10
CA LYS A 38 -5.35 -11.22 19.91
C LYS A 38 -4.86 -12.12 21.04
N LYS A 39 -5.33 -11.92 22.28
CA LYS A 39 -4.99 -12.79 23.42
C LYS A 39 -5.86 -14.04 23.45
N GLN A 40 -7.12 -13.94 23.08
CA GLN A 40 -8.04 -15.06 22.94
C GLN A 40 -7.64 -15.95 21.74
N ASP A 41 -7.41 -15.35 20.57
CA ASP A 41 -6.91 -16.01 19.36
C ASP A 41 -5.64 -16.81 19.62
N TYR A 42 -4.73 -16.29 20.46
CA TYR A 42 -3.50 -16.99 20.80
C TYR A 42 -3.77 -18.29 21.56
N ILE A 43 -4.77 -18.32 22.45
CA ILE A 43 -5.18 -19.53 23.16
C ILE A 43 -5.88 -20.50 22.21
N PHE A 44 -6.78 -19.98 21.38
CA PHE A 44 -7.45 -20.77 20.34
C PHE A 44 -6.44 -21.45 19.41
N LEU A 45 -5.47 -20.69 18.89
CA LEU A 45 -4.41 -21.22 18.02
C LEU A 45 -3.57 -22.32 18.70
N LEU A 46 -3.31 -22.20 20.00
CA LEU A 46 -2.61 -23.26 20.76
C LEU A 46 -3.46 -24.52 20.90
N ALA A 47 -4.77 -24.37 21.14
CA ALA A 47 -5.71 -25.48 21.22
C ALA A 47 -5.85 -26.19 19.85
N THR A 48 -6.08 -25.44 18.78
CA THR A 48 -6.12 -25.99 17.41
C THR A 48 -4.81 -26.70 17.06
N TYR A 49 -3.67 -26.16 17.48
CA TYR A 49 -2.39 -26.80 17.20
C TYR A 49 -2.17 -28.10 17.98
N ARG A 50 -2.61 -28.15 19.26
CA ARG A 50 -2.68 -29.40 20.02
C ARG A 50 -3.51 -30.42 19.26
N ASP A 51 -4.71 -30.05 18.84
CA ASP A 51 -5.66 -30.96 18.19
C ASP A 51 -5.09 -31.52 16.89
N ASN A 52 -4.46 -30.69 16.07
CA ASN A 52 -3.76 -31.13 14.85
C ASN A 52 -2.60 -32.10 15.17
N CYS A 53 -1.79 -31.80 16.19
CA CYS A 53 -0.69 -32.69 16.59
C CYS A 53 -1.18 -34.06 17.09
N LEU A 54 -2.34 -34.09 17.75
CA LEU A 54 -2.96 -35.34 18.20
C LEU A 54 -3.61 -36.08 17.02
N ALA A 55 -4.22 -35.36 16.08
CA ALA A 55 -4.77 -35.92 14.85
C ALA A 55 -3.69 -36.59 13.99
N ASP A 56 -2.53 -35.96 13.80
CA ASP A 56 -1.41 -36.57 13.05
C ASP A 56 -0.94 -37.90 13.67
N LEU A 57 -0.95 -38.00 15.00
CA LEU A 57 -0.59 -39.24 15.69
C LEU A 57 -1.69 -40.30 15.58
N ARG A 58 -2.96 -39.89 15.64
CA ARG A 58 -4.10 -40.79 15.43
C ARG A 58 -4.15 -41.32 13.99
N ASN A 59 -3.83 -40.48 13.01
CA ASN A 59 -3.74 -40.89 11.60
C ASN A 59 -2.66 -41.97 11.39
N LYS A 60 -1.54 -41.91 12.12
CA LYS A 60 -0.55 -42.99 12.07
C LYS A 60 -1.06 -44.32 12.60
N ILE A 61 -1.99 -44.30 13.57
CA ILE A 61 -2.66 -45.54 14.03
C ILE A 61 -3.56 -46.06 12.92
N VAL A 62 -4.34 -45.18 12.27
CA VAL A 62 -5.18 -45.54 11.12
C VAL A 62 -4.36 -46.10 9.96
N ASP A 63 -3.19 -45.52 9.67
CA ASP A 63 -2.31 -46.02 8.59
C ASP A 63 -1.75 -47.41 8.92
N LEU A 64 -1.37 -47.64 10.19
CA LEU A 64 -1.01 -48.98 10.65
C LEU A 64 -2.19 -49.95 10.47
N GLU A 65 -3.40 -49.58 10.89
CA GLU A 65 -4.59 -50.41 10.73
C GLU A 65 -4.85 -50.78 9.26
N LYS A 66 -4.61 -49.84 8.32
CA LYS A 66 -4.64 -50.13 6.88
C LYS A 66 -3.54 -51.09 6.43
N GLU A 67 -2.33 -50.99 6.98
CA GLU A 67 -1.26 -51.95 6.70
C GLU A 67 -1.64 -53.36 7.16
N LYS A 68 -2.32 -53.48 8.31
CA LYS A 68 -2.88 -54.75 8.78
C LYS A 68 -3.94 -55.30 7.81
N GLU A 69 -4.88 -54.48 7.37
CA GLU A 69 -5.89 -54.89 6.37
C GLU A 69 -5.25 -55.30 5.04
N LYS A 70 -4.23 -54.58 4.58
CA LYS A 70 -3.48 -54.92 3.37
C LYS A 70 -2.74 -56.24 3.53
N ALA A 71 -2.08 -56.46 4.66
CA ALA A 71 -1.39 -57.72 4.95
C ALA A 71 -2.36 -58.91 4.96
N LEU A 72 -3.57 -58.72 5.50
CA LEU A 72 -4.67 -59.71 5.43
C LEU A 72 -5.07 -59.97 3.97
N THR A 73 -5.28 -58.92 3.18
CA THR A 73 -5.69 -59.03 1.77
C THR A 73 -4.63 -59.72 0.91
N ASP A 74 -3.36 -59.35 1.08
CA ASP A 74 -2.23 -59.96 0.37
C ASP A 74 -2.07 -61.44 0.75
N LEU A 75 -2.28 -61.79 2.03
CA LEU A 75 -2.26 -63.17 2.50
C LEU A 75 -3.42 -63.99 1.88
N GLU A 76 -4.62 -63.42 1.81
CA GLU A 76 -5.78 -64.05 1.15
C GLU A 76 -5.56 -64.25 -0.35
N TYR A 77 -4.93 -63.29 -1.03
CA TYR A 77 -4.58 -63.40 -2.44
C TYR A 77 -3.59 -64.56 -2.69
N LYS A 78 -2.52 -64.64 -1.89
CA LYS A 78 -1.53 -65.73 -1.98
C LYS A 78 -2.15 -67.10 -1.75
N PHE A 79 -3.09 -67.20 -0.80
CA PHE A 79 -3.81 -68.45 -0.56
C PHE A 79 -4.70 -68.83 -1.75
N LYS A 80 -5.46 -67.87 -2.31
CA LYS A 80 -6.33 -68.11 -3.49
C LYS A 80 -5.56 -68.53 -4.74
N ASN A 81 -4.34 -68.03 -4.92
CA ASN A 81 -3.47 -68.40 -6.03
C ASN A 81 -2.66 -69.69 -5.79
N LEU A 82 -2.93 -70.42 -4.69
CA LEU A 82 -2.24 -71.65 -4.32
C LEU A 82 -0.73 -71.46 -4.06
N GLU A 83 -0.29 -70.25 -3.73
CA GLU A 83 1.12 -69.95 -3.41
C GLU A 83 1.50 -70.40 -1.98
N ILE A 84 0.51 -70.63 -1.10
CA ILE A 84 0.70 -71.07 0.29
C ILE A 84 -0.34 -72.13 0.69
N PHE A 85 0.03 -73.03 1.60
CA PHE A 85 -0.85 -74.11 2.09
C PHE A 85 -1.84 -73.63 3.17
N GLU A 86 -2.96 -74.35 3.34
CA GLU A 86 -4.06 -73.97 4.26
C GLU A 86 -3.62 -73.83 5.72
N ASN A 87 -2.77 -74.73 6.21
CA ASN A 87 -2.24 -74.65 7.58
C ASN A 87 -1.37 -73.40 7.78
N GLU A 88 -0.55 -73.05 6.78
CA GLU A 88 0.29 -71.86 6.81
C GLU A 88 -0.54 -70.58 6.75
N PHE A 89 -1.61 -70.58 5.94
CA PHE A 89 -2.58 -69.49 5.87
C PHE A 89 -3.26 -69.23 7.22
N LYS A 90 -3.77 -70.26 7.90
CA LYS A 90 -4.46 -70.12 9.20
C LYS A 90 -3.54 -69.53 10.28
N ILE A 91 -2.30 -70.00 10.37
CA ILE A 91 -1.32 -69.52 11.36
C ILE A 91 -0.97 -68.04 11.09
N LYS A 92 -0.66 -67.69 9.84
CA LYS A 92 -0.31 -66.31 9.48
C LYS A 92 -1.50 -65.35 9.62
N LYS A 93 -2.71 -65.81 9.29
CA LYS A 93 -3.94 -65.03 9.46
C LYS A 93 -4.19 -64.69 10.93
N ALA A 94 -4.09 -65.68 11.82
CA ALA A 94 -4.24 -65.47 13.27
C ALA A 94 -3.21 -64.48 13.84
N LEU A 95 -1.94 -64.56 13.41
CA LEU A 95 -0.89 -63.61 13.82
C LEU A 95 -1.17 -62.17 13.37
N ILE A 96 -1.71 -62.00 12.16
CA ILE A 96 -2.08 -60.68 11.63
C ILE A 96 -3.31 -60.14 12.37
N GLU A 97 -4.35 -60.96 12.54
CA GLU A 97 -5.60 -60.59 13.23
C GLU A 97 -5.37 -60.22 14.69
N ASN A 98 -4.51 -60.95 15.40
CA ASN A 98 -4.14 -60.66 16.80
C ASN A 98 -3.20 -59.44 16.93
N GLY A 99 -2.71 -58.88 15.81
CA GLY A 99 -1.82 -57.72 15.81
C GLY A 99 -0.40 -58.04 16.33
N GLU A 100 -0.02 -59.31 16.29
CA GLU A 100 1.30 -59.79 16.72
C GLU A 100 2.31 -59.81 15.56
N PHE A 101 1.85 -59.61 14.32
CA PHE A 101 2.72 -59.43 13.17
C PHE A 101 3.47 -58.10 13.22
N ALA A 102 4.73 -58.09 12.78
CA ALA A 102 5.55 -56.88 12.57
C ALA A 102 5.57 -55.87 13.75
N ASN A 103 5.44 -56.37 14.99
CA ASN A 103 5.35 -55.59 16.24
C ASN A 103 4.20 -54.55 16.23
N PHE A 104 3.09 -54.85 15.58
CA PHE A 104 1.96 -53.93 15.39
C PHE A 104 1.38 -53.41 16.71
N ASN A 105 1.06 -54.29 17.67
CA ASN A 105 0.53 -53.89 18.99
C ASN A 105 1.51 -52.99 19.77
N GLU A 106 2.81 -53.26 19.67
CA GLU A 106 3.84 -52.44 20.34
C GLU A 106 3.95 -51.04 19.71
N LYS A 107 3.84 -50.95 18.37
CA LYS A 107 3.83 -49.67 17.63
C LYS A 107 2.62 -48.82 18.03
N ILE A 108 1.42 -49.40 18.09
CA ILE A 108 0.21 -48.70 18.54
C ILE A 108 0.35 -48.25 19.99
N SER A 109 0.81 -49.12 20.90
CA SER A 109 1.03 -48.77 22.30
C SER A 109 2.01 -47.60 22.48
N LYS A 110 3.12 -47.59 21.72
CA LYS A 110 4.07 -46.46 21.69
C LYS A 110 3.44 -45.16 21.19
N ILE A 111 2.57 -45.21 20.19
CA ILE A 111 1.86 -44.03 19.67
C ILE A 111 0.84 -43.52 20.69
N ASN A 112 0.07 -44.40 21.32
CA ASN A 112 -0.90 -44.03 22.36
C ASN A 112 -0.24 -43.35 23.57
N LYS A 113 0.89 -43.90 24.06
CA LYS A 113 1.69 -43.23 25.11
C LYS A 113 2.17 -41.84 24.68
N LYS A 114 2.54 -41.67 23.40
CA LYS A 114 2.93 -40.35 22.86
C LYS A 114 1.76 -39.39 22.78
N ILE A 115 0.56 -39.86 22.42
CA ILE A 115 -0.67 -39.06 22.39
C ILE A 115 -0.95 -38.52 23.79
N GLU A 116 -0.98 -39.39 24.80
CA GLU A 116 -1.28 -39.04 26.19
C GLU A 116 -0.26 -38.03 26.76
N ALA A 117 1.04 -38.30 26.57
CA ALA A 117 2.10 -37.40 27.01
C ALA A 117 2.01 -36.01 26.34
N LYS A 118 1.70 -35.97 25.03
CA LYS A 118 1.51 -34.70 24.31
C LYS A 118 0.28 -33.96 24.81
N GLU A 119 -0.83 -34.67 25.02
CA GLU A 119 -2.07 -34.08 25.50
C GLU A 119 -1.89 -33.40 26.87
N ILE A 120 -1.29 -34.09 27.83
CA ILE A 120 -0.97 -33.54 29.16
C ILE A 120 -0.10 -32.27 29.03
N LYS A 121 0.96 -32.34 28.23
CA LYS A 121 1.88 -31.22 28.03
C LYS A 121 1.19 -30.00 27.42
N TRP A 122 0.41 -30.19 26.38
CA TRP A 122 -0.32 -29.11 25.71
C TRP A 122 -1.40 -28.52 26.60
N ASN A 123 -2.17 -29.35 27.30
CA ASN A 123 -3.21 -28.90 28.23
C ASN A 123 -2.60 -28.05 29.37
N LYS A 124 -1.44 -28.45 29.91
CA LYS A 124 -0.69 -27.66 30.91
C LYS A 124 -0.19 -26.33 30.36
N LEU A 125 0.28 -26.29 29.11
CA LEU A 125 0.73 -25.05 28.48
C LEU A 125 -0.46 -24.09 28.22
N ILE A 126 -1.56 -24.63 27.68
CA ILE A 126 -2.79 -23.89 27.40
C ILE A 126 -3.34 -23.31 28.69
N SER A 127 -3.49 -24.09 29.76
CA SER A 127 -4.01 -23.60 31.05
C SER A 127 -3.15 -22.47 31.63
N LYS A 128 -1.82 -22.62 31.63
CA LYS A 128 -0.88 -21.59 32.05
C LYS A 128 -1.02 -20.31 31.22
N LYS A 129 -1.14 -20.43 29.89
CA LYS A 129 -1.29 -19.27 28.99
C LYS A 129 -2.66 -18.62 29.12
N THR A 130 -3.71 -19.40 29.34
CA THR A 130 -5.08 -18.91 29.59
C THR A 130 -5.08 -18.04 30.85
N LEU A 131 -4.48 -18.49 31.94
CA LEU A 131 -4.38 -17.70 33.18
C LEU A 131 -3.60 -16.40 32.96
N GLN A 132 -2.41 -16.47 32.34
CA GLN A 132 -1.61 -15.29 32.03
C GLN A 132 -2.34 -14.28 31.12
N ASN A 133 -3.08 -14.77 30.13
CA ASN A 133 -3.84 -13.93 29.22
C ASN A 133 -5.08 -13.35 29.90
N LYS A 134 -5.75 -14.09 30.80
CA LYS A 134 -6.88 -13.58 31.61
C LYS A 134 -6.47 -12.37 32.44
N THR A 135 -5.31 -12.42 33.12
CA THR A 135 -4.76 -11.26 33.85
C THR A 135 -4.47 -10.07 32.94
N LYS A 136 -3.93 -10.31 31.73
CA LYS A 136 -3.65 -9.24 30.76
C LYS A 136 -4.92 -8.63 30.17
N ILE A 137 -5.94 -9.44 29.92
CA ILE A 137 -7.27 -9.01 29.44
C ILE A 137 -7.93 -8.14 30.51
N SER A 138 -7.90 -8.55 31.78
CA SER A 138 -8.37 -7.73 32.90
C SER A 138 -7.67 -6.36 32.94
N LYS A 139 -6.33 -6.33 32.83
CA LYS A 139 -5.57 -5.07 32.72
C LYS A 139 -5.96 -4.21 31.51
N PHE A 140 -6.32 -4.82 30.38
CA PHE A 140 -6.80 -4.09 29.21
C PHE A 140 -8.20 -3.52 29.41
N ASN A 141 -9.11 -4.26 30.04
CA ASN A 141 -10.44 -3.78 30.40
C ASN A 141 -10.36 -2.58 31.35
N THR A 142 -9.54 -2.66 32.42
CA THR A 142 -9.34 -1.53 33.33
C THR A 142 -8.78 -0.31 32.61
N LYS A 143 -7.82 -0.49 31.68
CA LYS A 143 -7.28 0.63 30.89
C LYS A 143 -8.30 1.20 29.91
N GLN A 144 -9.15 0.36 29.33
CA GLN A 144 -10.24 0.79 28.47
C GLN A 144 -11.25 1.65 29.24
N GLU A 145 -11.66 1.20 30.43
CA GLU A 145 -12.57 1.96 31.31
C GLU A 145 -11.98 3.30 31.72
N LEU A 146 -10.70 3.33 32.11
CA LEU A 146 -10.01 4.58 32.45
C LEU A 146 -10.00 5.59 31.29
N GLU A 147 -9.75 5.14 30.05
CA GLU A 147 -9.76 6.01 28.88
C GLU A 147 -11.18 6.45 28.51
N LEU A 148 -12.19 5.59 28.63
CA LEU A 148 -13.59 5.97 28.43
C LEU A 148 -14.03 7.02 29.46
N HIS A 149 -13.69 6.83 30.73
CA HIS A 149 -14.00 7.76 31.80
C HIS A 149 -13.33 9.14 31.62
N LYS A 150 -12.12 9.20 31.06
CA LYS A 150 -11.48 10.47 30.68
C LYS A 150 -12.27 11.22 29.61
N ILE A 151 -12.81 10.49 28.63
CA ILE A 151 -13.66 11.09 27.58
C ILE A 151 -14.98 11.58 28.17
N ASP A 152 -15.59 10.81 29.09
CA ASP A 152 -16.82 11.21 29.78
C ASP A 152 -16.63 12.46 30.63
N LYS A 153 -15.58 12.52 31.46
CA LYS A 153 -15.22 13.72 32.22
C LYS A 153 -15.00 14.94 31.34
N LYS A 154 -14.37 14.75 30.17
CA LYS A 154 -14.13 15.83 29.21
C LYS A 154 -15.44 16.31 28.58
N SER A 155 -16.34 15.40 28.22
CA SER A 155 -17.67 15.74 27.73
C SER A 155 -18.48 16.53 28.76
N GLN A 156 -18.45 16.11 30.03
CA GLN A 156 -19.12 16.81 31.13
C GLN A 156 -18.59 18.23 31.31
N LYS A 157 -17.27 18.42 31.27
CA LYS A 157 -16.66 19.74 31.35
C LYS A 157 -17.12 20.67 30.22
N ILE A 158 -17.10 20.19 28.97
CA ILE A 158 -17.51 20.98 27.82
C ILE A 158 -19.02 21.33 27.90
N ASN A 159 -19.84 20.40 28.38
CA ASN A 159 -21.28 20.67 28.59
C ASN A 159 -21.51 21.74 29.66
N LEU A 160 -20.74 21.71 30.76
CA LEU A 160 -20.80 22.74 31.81
C LEU A 160 -20.36 24.12 31.28
N ASP A 161 -19.28 24.18 30.51
CA ASP A 161 -18.80 25.43 29.88
C ASP A 161 -19.83 26.01 28.90
N LEU A 162 -20.57 25.13 28.20
CA LEU A 162 -21.69 25.52 27.35
C LEU A 162 -22.89 26.03 28.15
N GLU A 163 -23.21 25.40 29.27
CA GLU A 163 -24.29 25.85 30.16
C GLU A 163 -24.02 27.24 30.73
N ASN A 164 -22.78 27.48 31.16
CA ASN A 164 -22.35 28.81 31.62
C ASN A 164 -22.40 29.89 30.53
N SER A 165 -22.44 29.49 29.25
CA SER A 165 -22.46 30.40 28.09
C SER A 165 -23.85 30.53 27.44
N ILE A 166 -24.92 30.03 28.07
CA ILE A 166 -26.27 29.97 27.48
C ILE A 166 -26.80 31.35 27.04
N GLN A 167 -26.69 32.37 27.89
CA GLN A 167 -27.20 33.71 27.58
C GLN A 167 -26.50 34.28 26.33
N LYS A 168 -25.18 34.16 26.27
CA LYS A 168 -24.38 34.57 25.11
C LYS A 168 -24.76 33.81 23.83
N LEU A 169 -25.06 32.51 23.94
CA LEU A 169 -25.52 31.72 22.81
C LEU A 169 -26.91 32.17 22.30
N GLN A 170 -27.81 32.56 23.20
CA GLN A 170 -29.13 33.08 22.85
C GLN A 170 -29.04 34.43 22.13
N GLU A 171 -28.19 35.34 22.60
CA GLU A 171 -27.90 36.62 21.93
C GLU A 171 -27.35 36.39 20.52
N MET A 172 -26.41 35.44 20.37
CA MET A 172 -25.83 35.10 19.08
C MET A 172 -26.82 34.43 18.11
N ASP A 173 -27.79 33.65 18.62
CA ASP A 173 -28.89 33.09 17.81
C ASP A 173 -29.78 34.21 17.24
N GLU A 174 -29.96 35.30 17.97
CA GLU A 174 -30.73 36.48 17.54
C GLU A 174 -29.98 37.34 16.53
N GLU A 175 -28.67 37.54 16.74
CA GLU A 175 -27.82 38.22 15.77
C GLU A 175 -27.77 37.49 14.42
N ASP A 176 -27.62 36.16 14.41
CA ASP A 176 -27.60 35.36 13.17
C ASP A 176 -28.95 35.43 12.43
N LEU A 177 -30.07 35.42 13.17
CA LEU A 177 -31.40 35.60 12.60
C LEU A 177 -31.52 36.97 11.92
N LYS A 178 -31.20 38.06 12.63
CA LYS A 178 -31.22 39.43 12.09
C LYS A 178 -30.30 39.59 10.87
N TYR A 179 -29.11 39.00 10.91
CA TYR A 179 -28.17 39.01 9.78
C TYR A 179 -28.75 38.32 8.54
N ARG A 180 -29.36 37.14 8.72
CA ARG A 180 -29.97 36.38 7.62
C ARG A 180 -31.19 37.09 7.05
N GLU A 181 -32.01 37.71 7.91
CA GLU A 181 -33.13 38.56 7.51
C GLU A 181 -32.65 39.74 6.66
N ASN A 182 -31.69 40.52 7.15
CA ASN A 182 -31.12 41.67 6.43
C ASN A 182 -30.51 41.27 5.08
N ARG A 183 -29.83 40.12 5.00
CA ARG A 183 -29.24 39.63 3.76
C ARG A 183 -30.30 39.28 2.70
N ILE A 184 -31.41 38.67 3.12
CA ILE A 184 -32.52 38.35 2.20
C ILE A 184 -33.25 39.63 1.78
N GLN A 185 -33.51 40.55 2.72
CA GLN A 185 -34.16 41.84 2.45
C GLN A 185 -33.38 42.70 1.45
N ASN A 186 -32.05 42.63 1.49
CA ASN A 186 -31.15 43.36 0.58
C ASN A 186 -30.79 42.55 -0.69
N SER A 187 -31.43 41.40 -0.93
CA SER A 187 -31.19 40.62 -2.14
C SER A 187 -31.77 41.31 -3.37
N LYS A 188 -31.11 41.14 -4.52
CA LYS A 188 -31.57 41.70 -5.80
C LYS A 188 -33.03 41.33 -6.14
N ILE A 189 -33.49 40.16 -5.69
CA ILE A 189 -34.84 39.67 -5.97
C ILE A 189 -35.88 40.43 -5.13
N VAL A 190 -35.59 40.69 -3.84
CA VAL A 190 -36.47 41.49 -2.98
C VAL A 190 -36.50 42.96 -3.41
N ILE A 191 -35.36 43.51 -3.84
CA ILE A 191 -35.29 44.87 -4.39
C ILE A 191 -36.13 45.00 -5.66
N LYS A 192 -35.97 44.07 -6.62
CA LYS A 192 -36.79 44.04 -7.85
C LYS A 192 -38.27 43.88 -7.59
N LYS A 193 -38.65 43.13 -6.54
CA LYS A 193 -40.05 43.04 -6.12
C LYS A 193 -40.58 44.38 -5.59
N LYS A 194 -39.79 45.11 -4.79
CA LYS A 194 -40.17 46.46 -4.33
C LYS A 194 -40.31 47.45 -5.50
N GLU A 195 -39.41 47.38 -6.48
CA GLU A 195 -39.50 48.17 -7.72
C GLU A 195 -40.77 47.80 -8.52
N LEU A 196 -41.09 46.50 -8.62
CA LEU A 196 -42.32 46.02 -9.25
C LEU A 196 -43.58 46.56 -8.55
N ASP A 197 -43.60 46.57 -7.22
CA ASP A 197 -44.71 47.12 -6.42
C ASP A 197 -44.87 48.65 -6.67
N GLN A 198 -43.76 49.38 -6.82
CA GLN A 198 -43.78 50.82 -7.19
C GLN A 198 -44.28 51.07 -8.62
N LEU A 199 -43.89 50.22 -9.57
CA LEU A 199 -44.36 50.30 -10.95
C LEU A 199 -45.88 50.06 -11.04
N ALA A 200 -46.42 49.17 -10.21
CA ALA A 200 -47.86 48.96 -10.09
C ALA A 200 -48.59 50.17 -9.49
N GLN A 201 -48.02 50.79 -8.45
CA GLN A 201 -48.58 52.01 -7.85
C GLN A 201 -48.64 53.19 -8.85
N ASN A 202 -47.61 53.31 -9.69
CA ASN A 202 -47.54 54.35 -10.73
C ASN A 202 -48.32 53.99 -12.01
N LYS A 203 -49.07 52.88 -12.02
CA LYS A 203 -49.81 52.34 -13.18
C LYS A 203 -48.94 52.12 -14.42
N ALA A 204 -47.64 51.92 -14.25
CA ALA A 204 -46.67 51.74 -15.32
C ALA A 204 -46.58 50.28 -15.81
N ILE A 205 -47.37 49.36 -15.24
CA ILE A 205 -47.43 47.94 -15.60
C ILE A 205 -48.88 47.43 -15.56
N GLY A 206 -49.25 46.52 -16.47
CA GLY A 206 -50.59 45.94 -16.53
C GLY A 206 -50.86 44.92 -15.42
N PRO A 207 -52.13 44.77 -14.95
CA PRO A 207 -52.48 43.99 -13.76
C PRO A 207 -52.17 42.49 -13.89
N LEU A 208 -52.39 41.90 -15.06
CA LEU A 208 -52.09 40.49 -15.32
C LEU A 208 -50.57 40.23 -15.24
N ARG A 209 -49.78 41.10 -15.88
CA ARG A 209 -48.32 40.99 -15.92
C ARG A 209 -47.69 41.26 -14.56
N PHE A 210 -48.30 42.13 -13.76
CA PHE A 210 -47.90 42.39 -12.40
C PHE A 210 -48.09 41.15 -11.52
N GLU A 211 -49.26 40.50 -11.56
CA GLU A 211 -49.51 39.29 -10.76
C GLU A 211 -48.57 38.13 -11.14
N GLU A 212 -48.33 37.89 -12.44
CA GLU A 212 -47.37 36.88 -12.90
C GLU A 212 -45.95 37.09 -12.33
N LEU A 213 -45.42 38.31 -12.46
CA LEU A 213 -44.07 38.66 -11.98
C LEU A 213 -43.99 38.67 -10.45
N ARG A 214 -45.09 39.05 -9.78
CA ARG A 214 -45.21 39.05 -8.32
C ARG A 214 -45.17 37.63 -7.77
N GLU A 215 -45.89 36.69 -8.38
CA GLU A 215 -45.80 35.27 -8.04
C GLU A 215 -44.40 34.70 -8.31
N GLU A 216 -43.81 35.00 -9.47
CA GLU A 216 -42.45 34.56 -9.82
C GLU A 216 -41.42 35.04 -8.77
N TYR A 217 -41.48 36.31 -8.36
CA TYR A 217 -40.60 36.84 -7.33
C TYR A 217 -40.90 36.27 -5.94
N ASN A 218 -42.16 36.04 -5.59
CA ASN A 218 -42.53 35.39 -4.33
C ASN A 218 -41.93 33.98 -4.23
N ASN A 219 -42.04 33.18 -5.30
CA ASN A 219 -41.48 31.84 -5.35
C ASN A 219 -39.96 31.86 -5.23
N LYS A 220 -39.28 32.78 -5.93
CA LYS A 220 -37.82 32.95 -5.83
C LYS A 220 -37.37 33.42 -4.45
N ILE A 221 -38.16 34.24 -3.75
CA ILE A 221 -37.89 34.65 -2.38
C ILE A 221 -38.07 33.47 -1.42
N ASP A 222 -39.13 32.68 -1.59
CA ASP A 222 -39.36 31.47 -0.78
C ASP A 222 -38.23 30.44 -0.97
N ASP A 223 -37.72 30.27 -2.19
CA ASP A 223 -36.52 29.46 -2.49
C ASP A 223 -35.26 29.96 -1.76
N LEU A 224 -35.06 31.29 -1.68
CA LEU A 224 -33.95 31.88 -0.93
C LEU A 224 -34.08 31.65 0.57
N ILE A 225 -35.30 31.71 1.10
CA ILE A 225 -35.59 31.43 2.51
C ILE A 225 -35.35 29.95 2.81
N ASP A 226 -35.79 29.04 1.94
CA ASP A 226 -35.54 27.60 2.07
C ASP A 226 -34.04 27.28 2.02
N LYS A 227 -33.29 27.88 1.08
CA LYS A 227 -31.82 27.75 1.01
C LYS A 227 -31.13 28.28 2.27
N SER A 228 -31.63 29.35 2.86
CA SER A 228 -31.10 29.89 4.11
C SER A 228 -31.39 28.96 5.29
N ASN A 229 -32.60 28.41 5.34
CA ASN A 229 -33.06 27.51 6.40
C ASN A 229 -32.41 26.12 6.33
N SER A 230 -32.06 25.61 5.14
CA SER A 230 -31.40 24.31 4.95
C SER A 230 -29.93 24.27 5.39
N ILE A 231 -29.29 25.42 5.58
CA ILE A 231 -27.92 25.49 6.11
C ILE A 231 -27.93 25.12 7.60
N ASN A 232 -27.58 23.89 7.97
CA ASN A 232 -27.65 23.47 9.38
C ASN A 232 -26.63 24.15 10.32
N GLU A 233 -25.56 24.75 9.80
CA GLU A 233 -24.49 25.36 10.61
C GLU A 233 -24.49 26.88 10.51
N THR A 234 -24.52 27.58 11.66
CA THR A 234 -24.31 29.02 11.71
C THR A 234 -22.81 29.34 11.64
N LYS A 235 -22.46 30.59 11.34
CA LYS A 235 -21.06 31.05 11.39
C LYS A 235 -20.44 30.81 12.78
N TYR A 236 -21.27 30.90 13.80
CA TYR A 236 -20.90 30.71 15.19
C TYR A 236 -20.76 29.24 15.59
N SER A 237 -21.68 28.36 15.18
CA SER A 237 -21.54 26.93 15.43
C SER A 237 -20.30 26.36 14.74
N LYS A 238 -19.89 26.89 13.58
CA LYS A 238 -18.61 26.56 12.92
C LYS A 238 -17.39 26.99 13.74
N ARG A 239 -17.41 28.19 14.33
CA ARG A 239 -16.33 28.68 15.19
C ARG A 239 -16.21 27.81 16.45
N TYR A 240 -17.34 27.47 17.06
CA TYR A 240 -17.37 26.61 18.24
C TYR A 240 -16.95 25.17 17.91
N SER A 241 -17.37 24.63 16.75
CA SER A 241 -16.89 23.34 16.22
C SER A 241 -15.37 23.31 16.10
N SER A 242 -14.76 24.41 15.66
CA SER A 242 -13.30 24.52 15.56
C SER A 242 -12.62 24.50 16.94
N ILE A 243 -13.25 25.05 17.98
CA ILE A 243 -12.76 25.00 19.37
C ILE A 243 -12.87 23.57 19.91
N ILE A 244 -14.01 22.91 19.70
CA ILE A 244 -14.18 21.49 20.06
C ILE A 244 -13.13 20.62 19.36
N GLN A 245 -12.88 20.85 18.07
CA GLN A 245 -11.84 20.12 17.34
C GLN A 245 -10.47 20.32 17.97
N LYS A 246 -10.15 21.54 18.44
CA LYS A 246 -8.90 21.85 19.16
C LYS A 246 -8.80 21.08 20.47
N ASP A 247 -9.87 21.03 21.26
CA ASP A 247 -9.86 20.27 22.50
C ASP A 247 -9.62 18.79 22.24
N PHE A 248 -10.19 18.22 21.18
CA PHE A 248 -9.97 16.82 20.80
C PHE A 248 -8.69 16.57 19.97
N LEU A 249 -7.82 17.57 19.77
CA LEU A 249 -6.56 17.38 19.01
C LEU A 249 -5.66 16.29 19.61
N PHE A 250 -5.56 16.25 20.93
CA PHE A 250 -4.76 15.25 21.67
C PHE A 250 -5.58 14.04 22.13
N ALA A 251 -6.79 13.85 21.60
CA ALA A 251 -7.63 12.71 21.93
C ALA A 251 -7.00 11.38 21.49
N PHE A 252 -7.50 10.29 22.06
CA PHE A 252 -6.98 8.94 21.85
C PHE A 252 -6.89 8.57 20.36
N SER A 253 -7.88 8.95 19.54
CA SER A 253 -7.86 8.66 18.10
C SER A 253 -6.71 9.33 17.35
N ASN A 254 -6.40 10.59 17.65
CA ASN A 254 -5.32 11.34 17.01
C ASN A 254 -3.95 10.86 17.51
N LYS A 255 -3.80 10.61 18.81
CA LYS A 255 -2.57 10.05 19.38
C LYS A 255 -2.27 8.65 18.80
N SER A 256 -3.29 7.80 18.66
CA SER A 256 -3.17 6.50 18.01
C SER A 256 -2.77 6.60 16.54
N LYS A 257 -3.34 7.55 15.78
CA LYS A 257 -3.01 7.76 14.36
C LYS A 257 -1.58 8.27 14.19
N ILE A 258 -1.15 9.22 15.01
CA ILE A 258 0.21 9.80 14.97
C ILE A 258 1.26 8.73 15.33
N VAL A 259 1.04 7.97 16.40
CA VAL A 259 1.98 6.91 16.81
C VAL A 259 2.08 5.83 15.74
N LYS A 260 0.96 5.43 15.13
CA LYS A 260 0.96 4.43 14.06
C LYS A 260 1.69 4.94 12.81
N LYS A 261 1.38 6.18 12.39
CA LYS A 261 2.04 6.82 11.25
C LYS A 261 3.55 6.99 11.47
N GLY A 262 3.98 7.36 12.69
CA GLY A 262 5.39 7.46 13.06
C GLY A 262 6.11 6.12 13.11
N LEU A 263 5.45 5.06 13.59
CA LEU A 263 6.04 3.72 13.62
C LEU A 263 6.30 3.17 12.20
N ASP A 264 5.40 3.47 11.26
CA ASP A 264 5.50 3.03 9.87
C ASP A 264 6.62 3.80 9.12
N THR A 265 6.79 5.11 9.33
CA THR A 265 7.94 5.86 8.76
C THR A 265 9.28 5.46 9.37
N VAL A 266 9.32 5.14 10.67
CA VAL A 266 10.55 4.76 11.37
C VAL A 266 11.16 3.47 10.79
N ASN A 267 10.37 2.54 10.24
CA ASN A 267 10.92 1.29 9.71
C ASN A 267 11.59 1.43 8.34
N ALA A 268 11.09 2.29 7.46
CA ALA A 268 11.76 2.61 6.19
C ALA A 268 13.03 3.45 6.42
N ILE A 269 12.98 4.40 7.36
CA ILE A 269 14.13 5.24 7.73
C ILE A 269 15.28 4.40 8.32
N LYS A 270 14.99 3.34 9.09
CA LYS A 270 16.03 2.48 9.68
C LYS A 270 16.97 1.86 8.65
N LEU A 271 16.44 1.37 7.53
CA LEU A 271 17.28 0.71 6.52
C LEU A 271 18.11 1.72 5.73
N ILE A 272 17.52 2.87 5.39
CA ILE A 272 18.24 4.01 4.79
C ILE A 272 19.38 4.46 5.72
N PHE A 273 19.12 4.53 7.03
CA PHE A 273 20.11 4.90 8.04
C PHE A 273 21.26 3.87 8.15
N ILE A 274 20.95 2.57 8.09
CA ILE A 274 21.97 1.51 8.07
C ILE A 274 22.85 1.61 6.81
N ILE A 275 22.25 1.85 5.65
CA ILE A 275 23.01 1.99 4.40
C ILE A 275 23.83 3.28 4.42
N MET A 276 23.34 4.35 5.06
CA MET A 276 24.11 5.58 5.26
C MET A 276 25.31 5.36 6.19
N ILE A 277 25.15 4.60 7.28
CA ILE A 277 26.27 4.22 8.15
C ILE A 277 27.30 3.40 7.37
N PHE A 278 26.85 2.46 6.55
CA PHE A 278 27.74 1.69 5.68
C PHE A 278 28.49 2.59 4.68
N ALA A 279 27.80 3.55 4.05
CA ALA A 279 28.41 4.52 3.17
C ALA A 279 29.46 5.39 3.89
N ILE A 280 29.20 5.77 5.15
CA ILE A 280 30.18 6.49 5.97
C ILE A 280 31.39 5.61 6.27
N ALA A 281 31.18 4.33 6.63
CA ALA A 281 32.27 3.39 6.87
C ALA A 281 33.14 3.20 5.62
N VAL A 282 32.53 3.05 4.45
CA VAL A 282 33.25 2.98 3.17
C VAL A 282 33.99 4.27 2.90
N GLY A 283 33.39 5.44 3.16
CA GLY A 283 34.08 6.72 2.95
C GLY A 283 35.23 7.00 3.91
N ILE A 284 35.33 6.27 5.04
CA ILE A 284 36.52 6.27 5.89
C ILE A 284 37.64 5.42 5.27
N VAL A 285 37.29 4.29 4.65
CA VAL A 285 38.24 3.38 3.99
C VAL A 285 38.72 3.95 2.65
N GLU A 286 37.81 4.58 1.90
CA GLU A 286 38.02 5.18 0.59
C GLU A 286 37.74 6.69 0.66
N PRO A 287 38.71 7.53 1.02
CA PRO A 287 38.50 8.98 1.17
C PRO A 287 37.95 9.67 -0.09
N GLY A 288 38.26 9.12 -1.27
CA GLY A 288 37.72 9.58 -2.56
C GLY A 288 36.20 9.46 -2.67
N PHE A 289 35.57 8.63 -1.84
CA PHE A 289 34.11 8.48 -1.76
C PHE A 289 33.39 9.80 -1.48
N PHE A 290 33.92 10.63 -0.60
CA PHE A 290 33.29 11.92 -0.26
C PHE A 290 33.66 13.06 -1.20
N SER A 291 34.47 12.80 -2.24
CA SER A 291 34.83 13.82 -3.22
C SER A 291 33.60 14.32 -3.99
N THR A 292 33.59 15.61 -4.32
CA THR A 292 32.51 16.23 -5.10
C THR A 292 32.32 15.52 -6.45
N ASN A 293 33.41 15.10 -7.09
CA ASN A 293 33.36 14.36 -8.36
C ASN A 293 32.71 12.99 -8.22
N ASN A 294 33.00 12.25 -7.14
CA ASN A 294 32.34 10.98 -6.89
C ASN A 294 30.83 11.19 -6.67
N TRP A 295 30.43 12.20 -5.90
CA TRP A 295 29.02 12.52 -5.73
C TRP A 295 28.33 12.88 -7.05
N LYS A 296 28.93 13.76 -7.88
CA LYS A 296 28.41 14.06 -9.22
C LYS A 296 28.22 12.78 -10.05
N ASN A 297 29.21 11.88 -10.01
CA ASN A 297 29.16 10.59 -10.70
C ASN A 297 28.06 9.67 -10.16
N ILE A 298 27.79 9.64 -8.85
CA ILE A 298 26.69 8.86 -8.27
C ILE A 298 25.35 9.28 -8.89
N PHE A 299 25.07 10.59 -8.95
CA PHE A 299 23.84 11.09 -9.56
C PHE A 299 23.79 10.80 -11.07
N TYR A 300 24.87 11.10 -11.79
CA TYR A 300 24.97 10.92 -13.23
C TYR A 300 24.82 9.45 -13.67
N LEU A 301 25.54 8.53 -13.01
CA LEU A 301 25.58 7.12 -13.40
C LEU A 301 24.30 6.33 -13.11
N ASN A 302 23.37 6.90 -12.35
CA ASN A 302 22.14 6.24 -11.94
C ASN A 302 20.87 7.01 -12.34
N ALA A 303 20.98 8.11 -13.10
CA ALA A 303 19.82 8.93 -13.49
C ALA A 303 18.81 8.17 -14.38
N ASP A 304 19.28 7.25 -15.22
CA ASP A 304 18.48 6.33 -16.02
C ASP A 304 17.62 5.39 -15.15
N ILE A 305 18.25 4.73 -14.16
CA ILE A 305 17.56 3.89 -13.16
C ILE A 305 16.57 4.72 -12.34
N GLY A 306 16.89 5.97 -12.03
CA GLY A 306 15.99 6.91 -11.36
C GLY A 306 14.70 7.14 -12.16
N CYS A 307 14.81 7.36 -13.47
CA CYS A 307 13.64 7.51 -14.35
C CYS A 307 12.79 6.24 -14.39
N MET A 308 13.41 5.07 -14.51
CA MET A 308 12.69 3.78 -14.46
C MET A 308 11.99 3.57 -13.10
N ALA A 309 12.67 3.87 -11.99
CA ALA A 309 12.10 3.76 -10.64
C ALA A 309 10.89 4.67 -10.43
N ILE A 310 10.89 5.88 -11.03
CA ILE A 310 9.72 6.76 -11.04
C ILE A 310 8.55 6.07 -11.72
N GLY A 311 8.74 5.50 -12.91
CA GLY A 311 7.69 4.76 -13.63
C GLY A 311 7.17 3.55 -12.85
N VAL A 312 8.08 2.74 -12.31
CA VAL A 312 7.76 1.57 -11.47
C VAL A 312 6.97 1.98 -10.22
N THR A 313 7.26 3.14 -9.62
CA THR A 313 6.47 3.65 -8.49
C THR A 313 5.00 3.75 -8.84
N ILE A 314 4.66 4.32 -10.00
CA ILE A 314 3.27 4.55 -10.40
C ILE A 314 2.54 3.20 -10.58
N ILE A 315 3.21 2.21 -11.18
CA ILE A 315 2.68 0.86 -11.34
C ILE A 315 2.45 0.19 -9.98
N ILE A 316 3.48 0.18 -9.12
CA ILE A 316 3.39 -0.43 -7.78
C ILE A 316 2.33 0.23 -6.93
N LEU A 317 2.11 1.55 -7.05
CA LEU A 317 1.04 2.24 -6.34
C LEU A 317 -0.36 1.69 -6.65
N THR A 318 -0.57 1.09 -7.82
CA THR A 318 -1.83 0.41 -8.18
C THR A 318 -1.88 -1.07 -7.76
N GLY A 319 -0.81 -1.60 -7.17
CA GLY A 319 -0.64 -3.03 -6.85
C GLY A 319 -0.17 -3.88 -8.03
N GLY A 320 0.29 -3.24 -9.11
CA GLY A 320 0.90 -3.90 -10.26
C GLY A 320 2.40 -4.15 -10.09
N ILE A 321 2.95 -5.02 -10.93
CA ILE A 321 4.39 -5.25 -11.08
C ILE A 321 4.70 -5.26 -12.58
N ASP A 322 5.81 -4.66 -12.97
CA ASP A 322 6.29 -4.67 -14.35
C ASP A 322 7.76 -5.09 -14.40
N LEU A 323 7.99 -6.25 -15.02
CA LEU A 323 9.33 -6.80 -15.26
C LEU A 323 9.91 -6.41 -16.62
N SER A 324 9.10 -5.86 -17.52
CA SER A 324 9.50 -5.59 -18.91
C SER A 324 10.28 -4.29 -19.10
N ILE A 325 10.39 -3.44 -18.07
CA ILE A 325 10.98 -2.11 -18.18
C ILE A 325 12.44 -2.12 -18.63
N GLY A 326 13.27 -3.05 -18.12
CA GLY A 326 14.68 -3.15 -18.49
C GLY A 326 14.87 -3.57 -19.95
N SER A 327 14.09 -4.57 -20.41
CA SER A 327 14.09 -5.01 -21.81
C SER A 327 13.44 -4.00 -22.76
N THR A 328 12.44 -3.23 -22.31
CA THR A 328 11.83 -2.16 -23.11
C THR A 328 12.85 -1.05 -23.36
N MET A 329 13.60 -0.65 -22.32
CA MET A 329 14.72 0.28 -22.47
C MET A 329 15.79 -0.28 -23.41
N ALA A 330 16.16 -1.56 -23.28
CA ALA A 330 17.16 -2.21 -24.14
C ALA A 330 16.77 -2.16 -25.63
N PHE A 331 15.50 -2.44 -25.93
CA PHE A 331 15.00 -2.35 -27.29
C PHE A 331 14.97 -0.91 -27.80
N ALA A 332 14.56 0.04 -26.96
CA ALA A 332 14.60 1.47 -27.29
C ALA A 332 16.03 1.97 -27.58
N THR A 333 17.03 1.48 -26.85
CA THR A 333 18.46 1.73 -27.12
C THR A 333 18.90 1.12 -28.46
N ALA A 334 18.52 -0.13 -28.76
CA ALA A 334 18.83 -0.75 -30.05
C ALA A 334 18.15 -0.04 -31.23
N MET A 335 16.90 0.40 -31.04
CA MET A 335 16.18 1.23 -31.99
C MET A 335 16.89 2.57 -32.21
N THR A 336 17.37 3.22 -31.16
CA THR A 336 18.16 4.46 -31.25
C THR A 336 19.38 4.26 -32.14
N ALA A 337 20.18 3.23 -31.87
CA ALA A 337 21.37 2.91 -32.67
C ALA A 337 21.01 2.70 -34.15
N LYS A 338 19.99 1.89 -34.44
CA LYS A 338 19.57 1.60 -35.82
C LYS A 338 19.07 2.83 -36.57
N LEU A 339 18.28 3.68 -35.92
CA LEU A 339 17.73 4.86 -36.59
C LEU A 339 18.80 5.92 -36.83
N ILE A 340 19.71 6.15 -35.88
CA ILE A 340 20.84 7.07 -36.06
C ILE A 340 21.79 6.57 -37.15
N LEU A 341 22.17 5.28 -37.13
CA LEU A 341 23.01 4.69 -38.17
C LEU A 341 22.31 4.65 -39.54
N GLY A 342 20.98 4.61 -39.54
CA GLY A 342 20.14 4.76 -40.74
C GLY A 342 20.02 6.20 -41.25
N GLY A 343 20.65 7.17 -40.58
CA GLY A 343 20.70 8.58 -41.00
C GLY A 343 19.48 9.42 -40.61
N LEU A 344 18.63 8.95 -39.70
CA LEU A 344 17.48 9.73 -39.23
C LEU A 344 17.91 10.86 -38.28
N ASP A 345 17.20 11.99 -38.36
CA ASP A 345 17.39 13.13 -37.46
C ASP A 345 17.14 12.74 -35.99
N ILE A 346 18.01 13.25 -35.10
CA ILE A 346 17.98 12.92 -33.67
C ILE A 346 16.64 13.27 -33.02
N GLY A 347 15.98 14.35 -33.41
CA GLY A 347 14.67 14.73 -32.86
C GLY A 347 13.60 13.68 -33.14
N ILE A 348 13.59 13.15 -34.37
CA ILE A 348 12.68 12.06 -34.77
C ILE A 348 13.01 10.79 -33.98
N VAL A 349 14.29 10.47 -33.81
CA VAL A 349 14.73 9.30 -33.04
C VAL A 349 14.26 9.38 -31.59
N LEU A 350 14.44 10.52 -30.92
CA LEU A 350 14.01 10.71 -29.53
C LEU A 350 12.49 10.58 -29.37
N LEU A 351 11.72 11.15 -30.30
CA LEU A 351 10.27 11.03 -30.29
C LEU A 351 9.83 9.57 -30.50
N ALA A 352 10.45 8.88 -31.44
CA ALA A 352 10.14 7.49 -31.75
C ALA A 352 10.46 6.56 -30.56
N VAL A 353 11.57 6.81 -29.84
CA VAL A 353 11.94 6.10 -28.61
C VAL A 353 10.90 6.28 -27.51
N VAL A 354 10.50 7.52 -27.21
CA VAL A 354 9.50 7.79 -26.17
C VAL A 354 8.14 7.22 -26.55
N ALA A 355 7.74 7.36 -27.82
CA ALA A 355 6.51 6.81 -28.34
C ALA A 355 6.48 5.27 -28.25
N PHE A 356 7.58 4.61 -28.60
CA PHE A 356 7.71 3.17 -28.47
C PHE A 356 7.56 2.71 -27.01
N CYS A 357 8.28 3.33 -26.07
CA CYS A 357 8.19 2.93 -24.67
C CYS A 357 6.79 3.17 -24.09
N ALA A 358 6.14 4.29 -24.44
CA ALA A 358 4.76 4.57 -24.05
C ALA A 358 3.77 3.57 -24.67
N ALA A 359 3.98 3.16 -25.92
CA ALA A 359 3.17 2.15 -26.60
C ALA A 359 3.36 0.74 -25.99
N SER A 360 4.58 0.35 -25.66
CA SER A 360 4.87 -0.88 -24.90
C SER A 360 4.12 -0.87 -23.56
N GLY A 361 4.17 0.26 -22.84
CA GLY A 361 3.38 0.47 -21.64
C GLY A 361 1.87 0.37 -21.89
N LEU A 362 1.36 0.92 -23.00
CA LEU A 362 -0.05 0.79 -23.36
C LEU A 362 -0.46 -0.67 -23.57
N ILE A 363 0.38 -1.49 -24.22
CA ILE A 363 0.12 -2.92 -24.41
C ILE A 363 -0.04 -3.59 -23.04
N SER A 364 0.93 -3.42 -22.13
CA SER A 364 0.81 -3.90 -20.75
C SER A 364 -0.47 -3.40 -20.09
N GLY A 365 -0.77 -2.10 -20.23
CA GLY A 365 -1.95 -1.45 -19.69
C GLY A 365 -3.26 -2.06 -20.19
N ILE A 366 -3.38 -2.37 -21.48
CA ILE A 366 -4.58 -2.98 -22.07
C ILE A 366 -4.81 -4.38 -21.49
N PHE A 367 -3.79 -5.23 -21.50
CA PHE A 367 -3.90 -6.60 -21.00
C PHE A 367 -4.21 -6.64 -19.50
N VAL A 368 -3.57 -5.76 -18.72
CA VAL A 368 -3.77 -5.70 -17.27
C VAL A 368 -5.11 -5.07 -16.91
N SER A 369 -5.48 -3.95 -17.52
CA SER A 369 -6.64 -3.16 -17.08
C SER A 369 -7.96 -3.58 -17.72
N ILE A 370 -7.95 -3.94 -19.01
CA ILE A 370 -9.15 -4.28 -19.78
C ILE A 370 -9.37 -5.78 -19.73
N LEU A 371 -8.35 -6.56 -20.09
CA LEU A 371 -8.41 -8.02 -20.16
C LEU A 371 -8.19 -8.70 -18.79
N ARG A 372 -7.77 -7.95 -17.78
CA ARG A 372 -7.62 -8.39 -16.38
C ARG A 372 -6.65 -9.57 -16.19
N PHE A 373 -5.62 -9.65 -17.03
CA PHE A 373 -4.52 -10.58 -16.78
C PHE A 373 -3.69 -10.14 -15.56
N PRO A 374 -3.12 -11.09 -14.80
CA PRO A 374 -2.14 -10.77 -13.77
C PRO A 374 -0.95 -9.99 -14.34
N PRO A 375 -0.59 -8.80 -13.80
CA PRO A 375 0.47 -7.93 -14.31
C PRO A 375 1.82 -8.60 -14.56
N PHE A 376 2.24 -9.42 -13.60
CA PHE A 376 3.52 -10.13 -13.64
C PHE A 376 3.63 -11.04 -14.88
N ILE A 377 2.54 -11.70 -15.29
CA ILE A 377 2.55 -12.64 -16.43
C ILE A 377 2.75 -11.86 -17.74
N ILE A 378 1.96 -10.82 -17.96
CA ILE A 378 2.04 -10.01 -19.18
C ILE A 378 3.39 -9.34 -19.32
N THR A 379 3.89 -8.78 -18.22
CA THR A 379 5.17 -8.07 -18.25
C THR A 379 6.36 -9.03 -18.35
N LEU A 380 6.26 -10.26 -17.85
CA LEU A 380 7.24 -11.32 -18.12
C LEU A 380 7.26 -11.71 -19.61
N ILE A 381 6.08 -11.86 -20.24
CA ILE A 381 5.97 -12.15 -21.68
C ILE A 381 6.60 -11.02 -22.50
N LEU A 382 6.22 -9.77 -22.22
CA LEU A 382 6.79 -8.61 -22.91
C LEU A 382 8.28 -8.47 -22.65
N MET A 383 8.77 -8.85 -21.47
CA MET A 383 10.20 -8.87 -21.18
C MET A 383 10.95 -9.78 -22.16
N MET A 384 10.43 -10.99 -22.38
CA MET A 384 11.01 -11.96 -23.32
C MET A 384 10.95 -11.46 -24.76
N ILE A 385 9.80 -10.89 -25.18
CA ILE A 385 9.61 -10.33 -26.52
C ILE A 385 10.61 -9.21 -26.78
N TRP A 386 10.70 -8.21 -25.90
CA TRP A 386 11.60 -7.07 -26.10
C TRP A 386 13.07 -7.45 -25.98
N ARG A 387 13.42 -8.38 -25.07
CA ARG A 387 14.79 -8.91 -24.97
C ARG A 387 15.20 -9.63 -26.27
N GLY A 388 14.37 -10.54 -26.76
CA GLY A 388 14.63 -11.26 -28.01
C GLY A 388 14.65 -10.33 -29.23
N SER A 389 13.75 -9.35 -29.28
CA SER A 389 13.72 -8.35 -30.34
C SER A 389 14.98 -7.48 -30.35
N THR A 390 15.52 -7.14 -29.17
CA THR A 390 16.79 -6.40 -29.03
C THR A 390 17.95 -7.21 -29.61
N GLN A 391 18.04 -8.49 -29.23
CA GLN A 391 19.07 -9.42 -29.72
C GLN A 391 18.99 -9.61 -31.23
N PHE A 392 17.78 -9.80 -31.76
CA PHE A 392 17.52 -9.93 -33.19
C PHE A 392 17.92 -8.67 -33.95
N LEU A 393 17.46 -7.50 -33.50
CA LEU A 393 17.74 -6.23 -34.16
C LEU A 393 19.23 -5.90 -34.19
N LEU A 394 19.97 -6.27 -33.14
CA LEU A 394 21.41 -6.05 -33.03
C LEU A 394 22.26 -7.16 -33.65
N GLY A 395 21.67 -8.31 -34.03
CA GLY A 395 22.43 -9.48 -34.47
C GLY A 395 23.35 -10.05 -33.38
N ASN A 396 22.95 -9.93 -32.11
CA ASN A 396 23.74 -10.30 -30.92
C ASN A 396 25.11 -9.60 -30.79
N VAL A 397 25.35 -8.51 -31.51
CA VAL A 397 26.58 -7.70 -31.38
C VAL A 397 26.25 -6.30 -30.91
N SER A 398 27.14 -5.73 -30.09
CA SER A 398 27.00 -4.33 -29.68
C SER A 398 27.22 -3.40 -30.86
N GLN A 399 26.38 -2.38 -30.99
CA GLN A 399 26.49 -1.37 -32.05
C GLN A 399 26.70 0.01 -31.42
N ALA A 400 27.86 0.59 -31.67
CA ALA A 400 28.16 1.97 -31.32
C ALA A 400 27.50 2.93 -32.31
N PHE A 401 27.15 4.13 -31.83
CA PHE A 401 26.61 5.21 -32.64
C PHE A 401 27.03 6.53 -32.03
N ASP A 402 27.24 7.55 -32.86
CA ASP A 402 27.66 8.86 -32.38
C ASP A 402 26.54 9.89 -32.56
N SER A 403 26.33 10.72 -31.55
CA SER A 403 25.40 11.84 -31.63
C SER A 403 25.91 13.05 -30.84
N SER A 404 26.19 14.14 -31.56
CA SER A 404 26.62 15.41 -30.97
C SER A 404 25.61 15.96 -29.97
N PHE A 405 24.32 15.86 -30.27
CA PHE A 405 23.24 16.28 -29.37
C PHE A 405 23.24 15.49 -28.05
N LEU A 406 23.36 14.16 -28.12
CA LEU A 406 23.41 13.32 -26.93
C LEU A 406 24.67 13.56 -26.09
N THR A 407 25.81 13.79 -26.75
CA THR A 407 27.05 14.20 -26.08
C THR A 407 26.89 15.54 -25.38
N GLN A 408 26.30 16.53 -26.05
CA GLN A 408 26.03 17.86 -25.49
C GLN A 408 25.09 17.80 -24.28
N LEU A 409 24.10 16.91 -24.30
CA LEU A 409 23.16 16.70 -23.19
C LEU A 409 23.89 16.32 -21.90
N ILE A 410 25.02 15.61 -21.99
CA ILE A 410 25.81 15.23 -20.83
C ILE A 410 26.79 16.32 -20.43
N GLN A 411 27.45 16.92 -21.41
CA GLN A 411 28.45 17.97 -21.19
C GLN A 411 27.85 19.26 -20.62
N THR A 412 26.56 19.50 -20.88
CA THR A 412 25.85 20.65 -20.32
C THR A 412 25.70 20.46 -18.82
N GLU A 413 26.44 21.23 -18.03
CA GLU A 413 26.31 21.26 -16.58
C GLU A 413 25.49 22.45 -16.10
N PHE A 414 24.63 22.21 -15.11
CA PHE A 414 23.93 23.24 -14.35
C PHE A 414 24.11 22.99 -12.86
N LEU A 415 24.56 24.00 -12.11
CA LEU A 415 24.91 23.90 -10.69
C LEU A 415 25.86 22.73 -10.38
N GLY A 416 26.79 22.44 -11.31
CA GLY A 416 27.78 21.36 -11.18
C GLY A 416 27.22 19.95 -11.40
N LEU A 417 25.99 19.78 -11.86
CA LEU A 417 25.42 18.49 -12.25
C LEU A 417 25.08 18.49 -13.75
N SER A 418 25.32 17.37 -14.41
CA SER A 418 24.94 17.17 -15.82
C SER A 418 23.43 17.32 -16.04
N ALA A 419 23.01 17.85 -17.19
CA ALA A 419 21.60 18.11 -17.50
C ALA A 419 20.72 16.85 -17.42
N VAL A 420 21.28 15.65 -17.65
CA VAL A 420 20.55 14.38 -17.50
C VAL A 420 20.03 14.14 -16.07
N VAL A 421 20.78 14.60 -15.06
CA VAL A 421 20.35 14.51 -13.64
C VAL A 421 19.16 15.43 -13.40
N TRP A 422 19.18 16.63 -13.97
CA TRP A 422 18.09 17.59 -13.88
C TRP A 422 16.84 17.12 -14.61
N ILE A 423 16.97 16.45 -15.75
CA ILE A 423 15.84 15.83 -16.46
C ILE A 423 15.17 14.77 -15.58
N MET A 424 15.95 13.91 -14.91
CA MET A 424 15.42 12.92 -13.97
C MET A 424 14.68 13.60 -12.79
N PHE A 425 15.25 14.65 -12.18
CA PHE A 425 14.58 15.37 -11.09
C PHE A 425 13.33 16.12 -11.56
N ALA A 426 13.35 16.72 -12.75
CA ALA A 426 12.18 17.34 -13.34
C ALA A 426 11.06 16.32 -13.53
N LEU A 427 11.38 15.12 -14.07
CA LEU A 427 10.44 14.02 -14.19
C LEU A 427 9.89 13.58 -12.81
N ALA A 428 10.74 13.50 -11.79
CA ALA A 428 10.33 13.18 -10.42
C ALA A 428 9.37 14.24 -9.85
N ILE A 429 9.68 15.53 -10.03
CA ILE A 429 8.86 16.65 -9.55
C ILE A 429 7.50 16.66 -10.25
N VAL A 430 7.48 16.55 -11.58
CA VAL A 430 6.24 16.51 -12.36
C VAL A 430 5.36 15.34 -11.93
N THR A 431 5.95 14.14 -11.83
CA THR A 431 5.21 12.94 -11.39
C THR A 431 4.72 13.07 -9.95
N PHE A 432 5.52 13.66 -9.06
CA PHE A 432 5.12 13.95 -7.69
C PHE A 432 3.93 14.91 -7.62
N ILE A 433 3.94 15.98 -8.42
CA ILE A 433 2.85 16.96 -8.48
C ILE A 433 1.57 16.27 -8.97
N ILE A 434 1.69 15.48 -10.05
CA ILE A 434 0.57 14.68 -10.59
C ILE A 434 0.00 13.78 -9.50
N LEU A 435 0.83 12.99 -8.82
CA LEU A 435 0.35 12.03 -7.82
C LEU A 435 -0.20 12.67 -6.55
N LYS A 436 0.36 13.79 -6.09
CA LYS A 436 0.00 14.41 -4.82
C LYS A 436 -1.16 15.40 -4.93
N PHE A 437 -1.21 16.19 -6.00
CA PHE A 437 -2.12 17.34 -6.08
C PHE A 437 -3.27 17.16 -7.06
N THR A 438 -3.26 16.15 -7.94
CA THR A 438 -4.33 15.96 -8.92
C THR A 438 -5.39 14.93 -8.50
N VAL A 439 -6.55 14.97 -9.16
CA VAL A 439 -7.60 13.93 -9.06
C VAL A 439 -7.07 12.57 -9.53
N TYR A 440 -6.27 12.58 -10.60
CA TYR A 440 -5.66 11.38 -11.16
C TYR A 440 -4.84 10.62 -10.11
N GLY A 441 -3.97 11.32 -9.38
CA GLY A 441 -3.20 10.75 -8.29
C GLY A 441 -4.07 10.07 -7.24
N ARG A 442 -5.15 10.73 -6.79
CA ARG A 442 -6.10 10.14 -5.83
C ARG A 442 -6.74 8.85 -6.35
N HIS A 443 -7.06 8.79 -7.64
CA HIS A 443 -7.58 7.57 -8.26
C HIS A 443 -6.55 6.44 -8.30
N VAL A 444 -5.28 6.74 -8.61
CA VAL A 444 -4.18 5.76 -8.57
C VAL A 444 -4.05 5.14 -7.18
N TYR A 445 -3.99 5.96 -6.12
CA TYR A 445 -3.92 5.46 -4.74
C TYR A 445 -5.17 4.69 -4.31
N ALA A 446 -6.37 5.12 -4.75
CA ALA A 446 -7.62 4.44 -4.43
C ALA A 446 -7.69 3.04 -5.06
N ILE A 447 -7.23 2.90 -6.31
CA ILE A 447 -7.16 1.62 -7.03
C ILE A 447 -6.24 0.64 -6.28
N GLY A 448 -5.04 1.08 -5.90
CA GLY A 448 -4.11 0.23 -5.16
C GLY A 448 -4.55 -0.09 -3.73
N GLY A 449 -5.38 0.76 -3.12
CA GLY A 449 -5.97 0.45 -1.81
C GLY A 449 -7.03 -0.65 -1.89
N ASN A 450 -7.98 -0.50 -2.81
CA ASN A 450 -8.98 -1.53 -3.12
C ASN A 450 -9.64 -1.24 -4.48
N TYR A 451 -9.27 -2.04 -5.49
CA TYR A 451 -9.79 -1.93 -6.86
C TYR A 451 -11.33 -1.94 -6.93
N ARG A 452 -11.98 -2.86 -6.19
CA ARG A 452 -13.45 -3.02 -6.24
C ARG A 452 -14.16 -1.84 -5.60
N SER A 453 -13.66 -1.32 -4.48
CA SER A 453 -14.22 -0.12 -3.84
C SER A 453 -14.02 1.13 -4.70
N ALA A 454 -12.87 1.28 -5.35
CA ALA A 454 -12.62 2.36 -6.30
C ALA A 454 -13.62 2.33 -7.47
N GLN A 455 -13.88 1.15 -8.03
CA GLN A 455 -14.84 0.98 -9.12
C GLN A 455 -16.29 1.33 -8.67
N LEU A 456 -16.71 0.86 -7.50
CA LEU A 456 -18.04 1.18 -6.94
C LEU A 456 -18.19 2.66 -6.58
N SER A 457 -17.08 3.38 -6.39
CA SER A 457 -17.06 4.83 -6.14
C SER A 457 -17.08 5.66 -7.43
N GLY A 458 -17.32 5.03 -8.60
CA GLY A 458 -17.43 5.71 -9.90
C GLY A 458 -16.11 6.03 -10.60
N ILE A 459 -14.97 5.51 -10.09
CA ILE A 459 -13.67 5.71 -10.74
C ILE A 459 -13.59 4.82 -11.99
N LYS A 460 -13.19 5.40 -13.13
CA LYS A 460 -12.90 4.66 -14.38
C LYS A 460 -11.61 3.85 -14.24
N THR A 461 -11.64 2.81 -13.41
CA THR A 461 -10.45 2.04 -12.99
C THR A 461 -9.66 1.47 -14.16
N LYS A 462 -10.34 1.01 -15.23
CA LYS A 462 -9.68 0.49 -16.44
C LYS A 462 -8.79 1.55 -17.11
N THR A 463 -9.35 2.72 -17.39
CA THR A 463 -8.63 3.82 -18.04
C THR A 463 -7.47 4.33 -17.19
N VAL A 464 -7.71 4.52 -15.89
CA VAL A 464 -6.64 4.97 -14.96
C VAL A 464 -5.52 3.94 -14.88
N LEU A 465 -5.84 2.65 -14.81
CA LEU A 465 -4.83 1.61 -14.76
C LEU A 465 -4.05 1.50 -16.08
N ALA A 466 -4.71 1.61 -17.24
CA ALA A 466 -4.02 1.65 -18.52
C ALA A 466 -3.05 2.85 -18.62
N SER A 467 -3.49 4.05 -18.24
CA SER A 467 -2.65 5.24 -18.29
C SER A 467 -1.47 5.18 -17.33
N VAL A 468 -1.57 4.44 -16.21
CA VAL A 468 -0.44 4.20 -15.30
C VAL A 468 0.71 3.48 -16.02
N TYR A 469 0.43 2.44 -16.82
CA TYR A 469 1.47 1.74 -17.57
C TYR A 469 2.02 2.60 -18.72
N VAL A 470 1.19 3.42 -19.38
CA VAL A 470 1.67 4.38 -20.39
C VAL A 470 2.62 5.40 -19.79
N LEU A 471 2.28 5.99 -18.65
CA LEU A 471 3.16 6.95 -17.95
C LEU A 471 4.46 6.29 -17.48
N ALA A 472 4.40 5.03 -17.04
CA ALA A 472 5.60 4.28 -16.70
C ALA A 472 6.48 4.04 -17.94
N GLY A 473 5.89 3.65 -19.07
CA GLY A 473 6.57 3.54 -20.36
C GLY A 473 7.21 4.87 -20.80
N PHE A 474 6.51 5.99 -20.64
CA PHE A 474 7.07 7.32 -20.87
C PHE A 474 8.31 7.58 -20.01
N CYS A 475 8.27 7.25 -18.71
CA CYS A 475 9.43 7.38 -17.82
C CYS A 475 10.62 6.51 -18.28
N VAL A 476 10.35 5.29 -18.77
CA VAL A 476 11.36 4.40 -19.38
C VAL A 476 11.94 5.02 -20.65
N GLY A 477 11.11 5.66 -21.49
CA GLY A 477 11.57 6.39 -22.67
C GLY A 477 12.58 7.49 -22.33
N ILE A 478 12.27 8.32 -21.33
CA ILE A 478 13.21 9.35 -20.84
C ILE A 478 14.47 8.71 -20.26
N GLY A 479 14.33 7.63 -19.50
CA GLY A 479 15.48 6.86 -18.97
C GLY A 479 16.37 6.27 -20.08
N SER A 480 15.78 5.80 -21.18
CA SER A 480 16.50 5.28 -22.35
C SER A 480 17.28 6.40 -23.06
N ILE A 481 16.72 7.60 -23.18
CA ILE A 481 17.45 8.77 -23.72
C ILE A 481 18.69 9.07 -22.86
N ILE A 482 18.55 9.08 -21.54
CA ILE A 482 19.67 9.29 -20.62
C ILE A 482 20.72 8.18 -20.77
N TYR A 483 20.28 6.91 -20.84
CA TYR A 483 21.18 5.79 -21.05
C TYR A 483 21.96 5.89 -22.37
N ASN A 484 21.25 6.19 -23.47
CA ASN A 484 21.83 6.37 -24.80
C ASN A 484 22.85 7.50 -24.82
N ALA A 485 22.56 8.62 -24.15
CA ALA A 485 23.52 9.70 -24.05
C ALA A 485 24.82 9.25 -23.39
N ARG A 486 24.72 8.49 -22.30
CA ARG A 486 25.86 8.12 -21.47
C ARG A 486 26.81 7.13 -22.12
N ILE A 487 26.25 6.18 -22.85
CA ILE A 487 26.99 5.00 -23.32
C ILE A 487 27.21 5.06 -24.84
N GLN A 488 26.28 5.65 -25.60
CA GLN A 488 26.34 5.73 -27.07
C GLN A 488 26.66 4.40 -27.76
N THR A 489 26.29 3.29 -27.11
CA THR A 489 26.45 1.93 -27.60
C THR A 489 25.23 1.13 -27.18
N ALA A 490 24.56 0.51 -28.15
CA ALA A 490 23.47 -0.42 -27.90
C ALA A 490 24.05 -1.83 -27.75
N ALA A 491 23.96 -2.38 -26.54
CA ALA A 491 24.39 -3.75 -26.25
C ALA A 491 23.17 -4.69 -26.13
N PRO A 492 23.22 -5.94 -26.66
CA PRO A 492 22.13 -6.91 -26.50
C PRO A 492 21.78 -7.25 -25.04
N SER A 493 22.75 -7.10 -24.14
CA SER A 493 22.63 -7.34 -22.69
C SER A 493 22.19 -6.11 -21.89
N ALA A 494 21.99 -4.95 -22.53
CA ALA A 494 21.60 -3.72 -21.84
C ALA A 494 20.31 -3.90 -21.02
N GLY A 495 20.21 -3.29 -19.85
CA GLY A 495 19.01 -3.36 -19.02
C GLY A 495 18.72 -4.74 -18.39
N ASN A 496 19.65 -5.70 -18.42
CA ASN A 496 19.48 -6.99 -17.76
C ASN A 496 19.31 -6.81 -16.24
N ALA A 497 18.21 -7.33 -15.68
CA ALA A 497 17.88 -7.25 -14.26
C ALA A 497 17.67 -5.81 -13.72
N TRP A 498 17.56 -4.80 -14.58
CA TRP A 498 17.37 -3.41 -14.16
C TRP A 498 15.96 -3.16 -13.63
N GLU A 499 15.00 -3.99 -14.02
CA GLU A 499 13.68 -4.06 -13.39
C GLU A 499 13.77 -4.35 -11.89
N LEU A 500 14.71 -5.21 -11.48
CA LEU A 500 14.93 -5.52 -10.06
C LEU A 500 15.57 -4.35 -9.34
N ASP A 501 16.53 -3.65 -9.95
CA ASP A 501 17.13 -2.44 -9.40
C ASP A 501 16.09 -1.33 -9.21
N ALA A 502 15.20 -1.12 -10.19
CA ALA A 502 14.12 -0.13 -10.10
C ALA A 502 13.09 -0.49 -9.01
N ILE A 503 12.65 -1.75 -8.95
CA ILE A 503 11.77 -2.24 -7.88
C ILE A 503 12.45 -2.08 -6.52
N ALA A 504 13.74 -2.37 -6.43
CA ALA A 504 14.49 -2.21 -5.19
C ALA A 504 14.50 -0.76 -4.70
N CYS A 505 14.72 0.21 -5.59
CA CYS A 505 14.63 1.64 -5.24
C CYS A 505 13.26 1.99 -4.64
N VAL A 506 12.18 1.48 -5.23
CA VAL A 506 10.79 1.78 -4.82
C VAL A 506 10.45 1.11 -3.48
N VAL A 507 10.85 -0.16 -3.31
CA VAL A 507 10.58 -0.96 -2.11
C VAL A 507 11.43 -0.50 -0.93
N LEU A 508 12.72 -0.22 -1.14
CA LEU A 508 13.61 0.36 -0.14
C LEU A 508 13.14 1.74 0.31
N GLY A 509 12.59 2.52 -0.63
CA GLY A 509 11.91 3.78 -0.33
C GLY A 509 10.70 3.62 0.60
N GLY A 510 10.08 2.44 0.64
CA GLY A 510 8.93 2.14 1.51
C GLY A 510 7.57 2.18 0.81
N THR A 511 7.54 2.19 -0.53
CA THR A 511 6.30 1.97 -1.28
C THR A 511 5.88 0.50 -1.16
N LEU A 512 4.60 0.23 -0.88
CA LEU A 512 4.12 -1.13 -0.67
C LEU A 512 3.85 -1.83 -2.01
N LEU A 513 4.37 -3.05 -2.16
CA LEU A 513 4.11 -3.89 -3.34
C LEU A 513 2.62 -4.23 -3.51
N THR A 514 1.85 -4.19 -2.42
CA THR A 514 0.40 -4.39 -2.46
C THR A 514 -0.37 -3.19 -3.01
N GLY A 515 0.27 -2.03 -3.18
CA GLY A 515 -0.35 -0.80 -3.64
C GLY A 515 -0.98 0.07 -2.55
N GLY A 516 -1.44 1.25 -2.96
CA GLY A 516 -2.21 2.19 -2.14
C GLY A 516 -1.42 3.02 -1.13
N LYS A 517 -0.11 2.75 -0.93
CA LYS A 517 0.78 3.56 -0.07
C LYS A 517 2.20 3.64 -0.65
N GLY A 518 2.80 4.82 -0.53
CA GLY A 518 4.13 5.14 -1.04
C GLY A 518 4.13 6.46 -1.80
N GLY A 519 5.14 6.67 -2.65
CA GLY A 519 5.20 7.83 -3.53
C GLY A 519 6.61 8.17 -4.01
N ILE A 520 6.70 9.17 -4.90
CA ILE A 520 7.95 9.51 -5.60
C ILE A 520 9.06 9.94 -4.63
N VAL A 521 8.77 10.74 -3.61
CA VAL A 521 9.78 11.19 -2.64
C VAL A 521 10.47 10.00 -1.95
N LEU A 522 9.69 9.00 -1.57
CA LEU A 522 10.21 7.78 -0.94
C LEU A 522 11.05 6.98 -1.93
N THR A 523 10.59 6.84 -3.17
CA THR A 523 11.36 6.19 -4.23
C THR A 523 12.67 6.92 -4.52
N MET A 524 12.70 8.25 -4.54
CA MET A 524 13.93 9.01 -4.75
C MET A 524 14.93 8.82 -3.60
N LEU A 525 14.46 8.71 -2.36
CA LEU A 525 15.31 8.34 -1.23
C LEU A 525 15.86 6.92 -1.36
N GLY A 526 15.05 5.96 -1.78
CA GLY A 526 15.49 4.59 -2.03
C GLY A 526 16.47 4.49 -3.22
N TRP A 527 16.22 5.23 -4.30
CA TRP A 527 17.11 5.37 -5.44
C TRP A 527 18.47 5.97 -5.05
N PHE A 528 18.46 7.06 -4.28
CA PHE A 528 19.69 7.67 -3.77
C PHE A 528 20.48 6.67 -2.93
N THR A 529 19.79 5.97 -2.04
CA THR A 529 20.38 4.94 -1.17
C THR A 529 21.01 3.81 -1.99
N MET A 530 20.32 3.31 -3.02
CA MET A 530 20.86 2.27 -3.91
C MET A 530 22.01 2.77 -4.78
N SER A 531 21.97 4.02 -5.22
CA SER A 531 23.03 4.64 -6.03
C SER A 531 24.32 4.77 -5.21
N VAL A 532 24.19 5.25 -3.97
CA VAL A 532 25.31 5.35 -3.00
C VAL A 532 25.87 3.97 -2.68
N LEU A 533 25.01 2.97 -2.42
CA LEU A 533 25.44 1.61 -2.16
C LEU A 533 26.19 1.00 -3.35
N LYS A 534 25.62 1.10 -4.57
CA LYS A 534 26.25 0.59 -5.79
C LYS A 534 27.63 1.22 -6.00
N ASN A 535 27.75 2.52 -5.77
CA ASN A 535 29.03 3.22 -5.87
C ASN A 535 30.01 2.80 -4.78
N ALA A 536 29.56 2.65 -3.53
CA ALA A 536 30.38 2.19 -2.42
C ALA A 536 30.96 0.79 -2.67
N LEU A 537 30.12 -0.17 -3.09
CA LEU A 537 30.57 -1.53 -3.39
C LEU A 537 31.54 -1.57 -4.59
N ASN A 538 31.33 -0.69 -5.57
CA ASN A 538 32.22 -0.55 -6.71
C ASN A 538 33.60 0.00 -6.31
N LEU A 539 33.65 1.03 -5.45
CA LEU A 539 34.92 1.61 -4.98
C LEU A 539 35.73 0.63 -4.12
N VAL A 540 35.06 -0.21 -3.33
CA VAL A 540 35.70 -1.30 -2.57
C VAL A 540 36.23 -2.41 -3.50
N GLY A 541 35.94 -2.37 -4.80
CA GLY A 541 36.45 -3.33 -5.78
C GLY A 541 35.74 -4.68 -5.77
N LEU A 542 34.51 -4.75 -5.22
CA LEU A 542 33.74 -6.00 -5.24
C LEU A 542 33.25 -6.32 -6.65
N SER A 543 33.35 -7.58 -7.06
CA SER A 543 32.86 -8.04 -8.36
C SER A 543 31.35 -7.82 -8.52
N SER A 544 30.89 -7.68 -9.76
CA SER A 544 29.47 -7.53 -10.09
C SER A 544 28.60 -8.65 -9.52
N ASP A 545 29.13 -9.86 -9.42
CA ASP A 545 28.43 -11.03 -8.90
C ASP A 545 28.17 -10.90 -7.39
N ILE A 546 29.19 -10.47 -6.63
CA ILE A 546 29.05 -10.20 -5.19
C ILE A 546 28.10 -9.02 -4.96
N GLN A 547 28.20 -7.98 -5.78
CA GLN A 547 27.28 -6.85 -5.72
C GLN A 547 25.83 -7.31 -5.90
N LEU A 548 25.56 -8.22 -6.84
CA LEU A 548 24.21 -8.77 -7.06
C LEU A 548 23.70 -9.56 -5.85
N ILE A 549 24.55 -10.40 -5.23
CA ILE A 549 24.21 -11.13 -4.00
C ILE A 549 23.86 -10.15 -2.87
N LEU A 550 24.72 -9.15 -2.63
CA LEU A 550 24.52 -8.16 -1.57
C LEU A 550 23.25 -7.32 -1.80
N LYS A 551 23.01 -6.88 -3.04
CA LYS A 551 21.76 -6.19 -3.41
C LYS A 551 20.55 -7.06 -3.09
N GLY A 552 20.56 -8.34 -3.47
CA GLY A 552 19.48 -9.28 -3.19
C GLY A 552 19.22 -9.46 -1.70
N LEU A 553 20.27 -9.62 -0.90
CA LEU A 553 20.18 -9.73 0.57
C LEU A 553 19.60 -8.45 1.19
N ILE A 554 20.01 -7.27 0.72
CA ILE A 554 19.52 -5.99 1.23
C ILE A 554 18.02 -5.82 0.93
N ILE A 555 17.59 -6.16 -0.30
CA ILE A 555 16.18 -6.14 -0.68
C ILE A 555 15.38 -7.13 0.17
N MET A 556 15.91 -8.34 0.38
CA MET A 556 15.29 -9.35 1.25
C MET A 556 15.09 -8.81 2.67
N VAL A 557 16.13 -8.22 3.27
CA VAL A 557 16.03 -7.60 4.61
C VAL A 557 15.00 -6.46 4.62
N ALA A 558 14.97 -5.62 3.58
CA ALA A 558 13.99 -4.54 3.46
C ALA A 558 12.54 -5.05 3.47
N VAL A 559 12.26 -6.08 2.68
CA VAL A 559 10.94 -6.69 2.57
C VAL A 559 10.56 -7.39 3.88
N LEU A 560 11.48 -8.16 4.47
CA LEU A 560 11.23 -8.91 5.70
C LEU A 560 11.00 -8.00 6.91
N THR A 561 11.73 -6.89 7.00
CA THR A 561 11.61 -5.93 8.11
C THR A 561 10.39 -5.03 7.99
N ASN A 562 9.81 -4.91 6.79
CA ASN A 562 8.60 -4.12 6.59
C ASN A 562 7.41 -4.73 7.37
N THR A 563 6.91 -3.95 8.33
CA THR A 563 5.89 -4.36 9.31
C THR A 563 4.53 -4.67 8.70
N GLU A 564 4.23 -4.17 7.50
CA GLU A 564 2.95 -4.42 6.83
C GLU A 564 2.80 -5.87 6.38
N TYR A 565 3.89 -6.52 5.94
CA TYR A 565 3.85 -7.93 5.55
C TYR A 565 3.71 -8.88 6.75
N LYS A 566 3.88 -8.37 7.99
CA LYS A 566 3.81 -9.14 9.25
C LYS A 566 4.72 -10.39 9.24
N ILE A 567 5.75 -10.42 8.40
CA ILE A 567 6.59 -11.61 8.19
C ILE A 567 7.35 -11.95 9.46
N VAL A 568 7.97 -10.97 10.13
CA VAL A 568 8.61 -11.18 11.45
C VAL A 568 7.63 -11.77 12.47
N LYS A 569 6.35 -11.38 12.44
CA LYS A 569 5.32 -11.97 13.32
C LYS A 569 5.02 -13.42 12.94
N LYS A 570 4.90 -13.73 11.64
CA LYS A 570 4.69 -15.10 11.13
C LYS A 570 5.90 -16.00 11.43
N ILE A 571 7.12 -15.54 11.16
CA ILE A 571 8.38 -16.22 11.44
C ILE A 571 8.53 -16.46 12.95
N LYS A 572 8.25 -15.45 13.79
CA LYS A 572 8.29 -15.62 15.24
C LYS A 572 7.26 -16.65 15.72
N LEU A 573 6.06 -16.65 15.16
CA LEU A 573 5.05 -17.69 15.43
C LEU A 573 5.50 -19.08 14.96
N TRP A 574 6.18 -19.16 13.82
CA TRP A 574 6.74 -20.39 13.26
C TRP A 574 7.94 -20.92 14.08
N PHE A 575 8.88 -20.08 14.49
CA PHE A 575 9.97 -20.47 15.39
C PHE A 575 9.44 -20.90 16.75
N ILE A 576 8.42 -20.23 17.29
CA ILE A 576 7.74 -20.70 18.50
C ILE A 576 7.13 -22.09 18.26
N LYS A 577 6.53 -22.34 17.09
CA LYS A 577 5.99 -23.64 16.69
C LYS A 577 7.09 -24.71 16.64
N GLN A 578 8.23 -24.42 16.00
CA GLN A 578 9.36 -25.35 15.84
C GLN A 578 10.15 -25.58 17.12
N TYR A 579 10.46 -24.54 17.89
CA TYR A 579 11.08 -24.66 19.21
C TYR A 579 10.23 -25.53 20.15
N ASN A 580 8.90 -25.38 20.09
CA ASN A 580 8.01 -26.24 20.85
C ASN A 580 7.94 -27.68 20.31
N GLN A 581 8.19 -27.91 19.02
CA GLN A 581 8.34 -29.26 18.43
C GLN A 581 9.67 -29.93 18.83
N LEU A 582 10.79 -29.22 18.80
CA LEU A 582 12.10 -29.73 19.21
C LEU A 582 12.15 -30.03 20.71
N LYS A 583 11.53 -29.19 21.54
CA LYS A 583 11.36 -29.43 22.97
C LYS A 583 10.36 -30.54 23.31
N LEU A 584 9.76 -31.18 22.30
CA LEU A 584 8.92 -32.38 22.40
C LEU A 584 9.71 -33.66 22.05
N PHE A 585 10.92 -33.53 21.51
CA PHE A 585 11.85 -34.63 21.21
C PHE A 585 12.98 -34.75 22.26
N LEU A 586 13.36 -33.64 22.91
CA LEU A 586 14.01 -33.62 24.22
C LEU A 586 12.93 -33.67 25.32
#